data_AF-A0A1E7RMM0-F1
#
_entry.id   AF-A0A1E7RMM0-F1
#
_cell.length_a   1.000
_cell.length_b   1.000
_cell.length_c   1.000
_cell.angle_alpha   90.00
_cell.angle_beta   90.00
_cell.angle_gamma   90.00
#
_symmetry.space_group_name_H-M   'P 1'
#
loop_
_entity.id
_entity.type
_entity.pdbx_description
1 polymer ?
#
loop_
_entity_poly.entity_id
_entity_poly.type
_entity_poly.pdbx_seq_one_letter_code
_entity_poly.pdbx_strand_id
1 'polypeptide(L)'
;MQEFAALKQRAEAGDRVAQRLLAETHADCYFVNEDRDAFISTMDMRKRSLSDKSQIDFLEQATRERIEKCDAVDGGGPLEPQLASHWYAEAAKRGDLAARVMVRANELKPYDPAENEQLLEEVLASGDPAAVFYFGATLRVDEAVTTGEATEAMTTGPLATWSWMVAACRMGHDCGPASRGMVLNCLDTLRCFGEDMDTHVLTRELPTDAERRELERRVSEILELIGGQ
;
A
#
# COMPACT_ATOMS: atom_id res chain seq x y z
N MET A 1 -6.22 -13.36 -18.22
CA MET A 1 -5.09 -13.64 -19.14
C MET A 1 -4.65 -12.42 -19.96
N GLN A 2 -5.53 -11.72 -20.70
CA GLN A 2 -5.12 -10.59 -21.54
C GLN A 2 -4.57 -9.39 -20.74
N GLU A 3 -5.13 -9.11 -19.56
CA GLU A 3 -4.71 -7.98 -18.72
C GLU A 3 -3.29 -8.13 -18.17
N PHE A 4 -2.93 -9.30 -17.62
CA PHE A 4 -1.58 -9.56 -17.13
C PHE A 4 -0.54 -9.53 -18.25
N ALA A 5 -0.84 -10.13 -19.41
CA ALA A 5 0.06 -10.10 -20.56
C ALA A 5 0.32 -8.66 -21.04
N ALA A 6 -0.71 -7.81 -21.09
CA ALA A 6 -0.57 -6.41 -21.44
C ALA A 6 0.24 -5.61 -20.40
N LEU A 7 0.04 -5.87 -19.10
CA LEU A 7 0.83 -5.29 -18.03
C LEU A 7 2.31 -5.66 -18.17
N LYS A 8 2.59 -6.95 -18.36
CA LYS A 8 3.95 -7.47 -18.54
C LYS A 8 4.63 -6.86 -19.76
N GLN A 9 3.94 -6.79 -20.90
CA GLN A 9 4.46 -6.17 -22.11
C GLN A 9 4.84 -4.69 -21.90
N ARG A 10 4.00 -3.91 -21.21
CA ARG A 10 4.31 -2.51 -20.88
C ARG A 10 5.51 -2.40 -19.93
N ALA A 11 5.57 -3.25 -18.91
CA ALA A 11 6.69 -3.28 -17.97
C ALA A 11 8.02 -3.60 -18.67
N GLU A 12 8.02 -4.59 -19.57
CA GLU A 12 9.17 -4.97 -20.41
C GLU A 12 9.56 -3.86 -21.38
N ALA A 13 8.59 -3.08 -21.86
CA ALA A 13 8.83 -1.89 -22.70
C ALA A 13 9.38 -0.68 -21.90
N GLY A 14 9.52 -0.79 -20.57
CA GLY A 14 10.11 0.25 -19.73
C GLY A 14 9.10 1.27 -19.18
N ASP A 15 7.81 0.97 -19.22
CA ASP A 15 6.80 1.79 -18.54
C ASP A 15 6.94 1.65 -17.02
N ARG A 16 7.46 2.70 -16.38
CA ARG A 16 7.78 2.72 -14.94
C ARG A 16 6.58 2.39 -14.04
N VAL A 17 5.37 2.84 -14.42
CA VAL A 17 4.15 2.56 -13.66
C VAL A 17 3.74 1.10 -13.86
N ALA A 18 3.81 0.59 -15.09
CA ALA A 18 3.54 -0.82 -15.35
C ALA A 18 4.54 -1.74 -14.63
N GLN A 19 5.81 -1.35 -14.53
CA GLN A 19 6.81 -2.09 -13.76
C GLN A 19 6.46 -2.16 -12.28
N ARG A 20 6.05 -1.03 -11.66
CA ARG A 20 5.56 -1.03 -10.27
C ARG A 20 4.32 -1.92 -10.10
N LEU A 21 3.32 -1.78 -10.97
CA LEU A 21 2.10 -2.59 -10.90
C LEU A 21 2.37 -4.10 -11.12
N LEU A 22 3.38 -4.43 -11.93
CA LEU A 22 3.84 -5.80 -12.10
C LEU A 22 4.52 -6.32 -10.83
N ALA A 23 5.36 -5.51 -10.19
CA ALA A 23 5.96 -5.83 -8.90
C ALA A 23 4.91 -6.11 -7.82
N GLU A 24 3.91 -5.24 -7.71
CA GLU A 24 2.75 -5.39 -6.82
C GLU A 24 2.00 -6.70 -7.10
N THR A 25 1.75 -7.00 -8.37
CA THR A 25 1.04 -8.23 -8.77
C THR A 25 1.83 -9.48 -8.41
N HIS A 26 3.14 -9.49 -8.62
CA HIS A 26 4.00 -10.60 -8.21
C HIS A 26 4.06 -10.74 -6.69
N ALA A 27 4.17 -9.64 -5.94
CA ALA A 27 4.15 -9.67 -4.48
C ALA A 27 2.83 -10.24 -3.93
N ASP A 28 1.69 -9.79 -4.47
CA ASP A 28 0.35 -10.24 -4.06
C ASP A 28 0.14 -11.75 -4.30
N CYS A 29 0.80 -12.31 -5.32
CA CYS A 29 0.62 -13.68 -5.76
C CYS A 29 1.69 -14.66 -5.29
N TYR A 30 2.80 -14.18 -4.74
CA TYR A 30 3.92 -15.02 -4.31
C TYR A 30 3.46 -16.16 -3.39
N PHE A 31 2.83 -15.84 -2.25
CA PHE A 31 2.38 -16.86 -1.29
C PHE A 31 1.25 -17.76 -1.83
N VAL A 32 0.37 -17.20 -2.65
CA VAL A 32 -0.77 -17.94 -3.23
C VAL A 32 -0.31 -19.00 -4.21
N ASN A 33 0.72 -18.68 -5.01
CA ASN A 33 1.27 -19.58 -6.02
C ASN A 33 2.33 -20.53 -5.44
N GLU A 34 2.98 -20.16 -4.33
CA GLU A 34 3.90 -21.04 -3.62
C GLU A 34 3.15 -22.17 -2.89
N ASP A 35 2.13 -21.84 -2.10
CA ASP A 35 1.32 -22.82 -1.36
C ASP A 35 -0.14 -22.39 -1.27
N ARG A 36 -0.91 -22.82 -2.28
CA ARG A 36 -2.34 -22.51 -2.39
C ARG A 36 -3.16 -23.06 -1.23
N ASP A 37 -2.87 -24.28 -0.81
CA ASP A 37 -3.64 -24.94 0.25
C ASP A 37 -3.39 -24.25 1.59
N ALA A 38 -2.14 -23.85 1.87
CA ALA A 38 -1.83 -23.06 3.06
C ALA A 38 -2.48 -21.67 3.04
N PHE A 39 -2.50 -20.99 1.88
CA PHE A 39 -3.21 -19.72 1.73
C PHE A 39 -4.71 -19.88 2.04
N ILE A 40 -5.39 -20.86 1.42
CA ILE A 40 -6.81 -21.14 1.64
C ILE A 40 -7.06 -21.49 3.11
N SER A 41 -6.23 -22.36 3.69
CA SER A 41 -6.34 -22.75 5.10
C SER A 41 -6.23 -21.54 6.05
N THR A 42 -5.32 -20.61 5.74
CA THR A 42 -5.14 -19.36 6.49
C THR A 42 -6.39 -18.48 6.39
N MET A 43 -6.98 -18.34 5.20
CA MET A 43 -8.20 -17.57 5.01
C MET A 43 -9.42 -18.21 5.70
N ASP A 44 -9.52 -19.54 5.69
CA ASP A 44 -10.57 -20.26 6.42
C ASP A 44 -10.42 -20.15 7.94
N MET A 45 -9.19 -20.13 8.46
CA MET A 45 -8.93 -19.84 9.87
C MET A 45 -9.40 -18.43 10.23
N ARG A 46 -8.98 -17.44 9.44
CA ARG A 46 -9.35 -16.02 9.59
C ARG A 46 -10.86 -15.82 9.56
N LYS A 47 -11.55 -16.47 8.62
CA LYS A 47 -13.01 -16.43 8.50
C LYS A 47 -13.70 -16.86 9.80
N ARG A 48 -13.21 -17.90 10.48
CA ARG A 48 -13.78 -18.37 11.76
C ARG A 48 -13.63 -17.37 12.91
N SER A 49 -12.70 -16.42 12.79
CA SER A 49 -12.48 -15.35 13.77
C SER A 49 -13.37 -14.13 13.54
N LEU A 50 -14.08 -14.05 12.42
CA LEU A 50 -15.01 -12.97 12.12
C LEU A 50 -16.44 -13.34 12.58
N SER A 51 -17.14 -12.37 13.16
CA SER A 51 -18.55 -12.51 13.56
C SER A 51 -19.52 -11.71 12.69
N ASP A 52 -19.02 -10.69 11.97
CA ASP A 52 -19.82 -9.86 11.07
C ASP A 52 -19.92 -10.52 9.69
N LYS A 53 -21.15 -10.75 9.24
CA LYS A 53 -21.42 -11.40 7.94
C LYS A 53 -20.82 -10.61 6.76
N SER A 54 -20.85 -9.28 6.79
CA SER A 54 -20.30 -8.45 5.70
C SER A 54 -18.79 -8.61 5.58
N GLN A 55 -18.09 -8.75 6.71
CA GLN A 55 -16.65 -8.98 6.74
C GLN A 55 -16.29 -10.38 6.25
N ILE A 56 -17.10 -11.38 6.62
CA ILE A 56 -16.97 -12.75 6.12
C ILE A 56 -17.16 -12.77 4.60
N ASP A 57 -18.24 -12.19 4.10
CA ASP A 57 -18.57 -12.18 2.67
C ASP A 57 -17.46 -11.46 1.87
N PHE A 58 -16.92 -10.35 2.39
CA PHE A 58 -15.79 -9.64 1.78
C PHE A 58 -14.50 -10.48 1.78
N LEU A 59 -14.13 -11.11 2.89
CA LEU A 59 -12.96 -11.98 2.96
C LEU A 59 -13.05 -13.13 1.96
N GLU A 60 -14.21 -13.77 1.86
CA GLU A 60 -14.43 -14.86 0.90
C GLU A 60 -14.33 -14.36 -0.55
N GLN A 61 -14.87 -13.19 -0.85
CA GLN A 61 -14.74 -12.57 -2.17
C GLN A 61 -13.27 -12.24 -2.48
N ALA A 62 -12.59 -11.51 -1.61
CA ALA A 62 -11.19 -11.14 -1.76
C ALA A 62 -10.27 -12.37 -1.93
N THR A 63 -10.57 -13.46 -1.21
CA THR A 63 -9.84 -14.73 -1.34
C THR A 63 -10.02 -15.34 -2.72
N ARG A 64 -11.26 -15.43 -3.21
CA ARG A 64 -11.55 -15.97 -4.56
C ARG A 64 -10.90 -15.13 -5.65
N GLU A 65 -11.09 -13.82 -5.60
CA GLU A 65 -10.53 -12.90 -6.60
C GLU A 65 -9.00 -12.92 -6.59
N ARG A 66 -8.37 -13.03 -5.40
CA ARG A 66 -6.92 -13.20 -5.30
C ARG A 66 -6.45 -14.47 -5.99
N ILE A 67 -7.13 -15.60 -5.74
CA ILE A 67 -6.81 -16.88 -6.39
C ILE A 67 -6.95 -16.79 -7.91
N GLU A 68 -8.09 -16.25 -8.39
CA GLU A 68 -8.35 -16.08 -9.82
C GLU A 68 -7.33 -15.16 -10.50
N LYS A 69 -6.94 -14.06 -9.84
CA LYS A 69 -5.87 -13.17 -10.30
C LYS A 69 -4.56 -13.93 -10.42
N CYS A 70 -4.17 -14.70 -9.40
CA CYS A 70 -2.88 -15.37 -9.35
C CYS A 70 -2.79 -16.58 -10.29
N ASP A 71 -3.91 -17.24 -10.61
CA ASP A 71 -3.99 -18.24 -11.69
C ASP A 71 -3.61 -17.67 -13.06
N ALA A 72 -3.88 -16.38 -13.28
CA ALA A 72 -3.54 -15.70 -14.53
C ALA A 72 -2.09 -15.16 -14.58
N VAL A 73 -1.39 -15.08 -13.44
CA VAL A 73 -0.03 -14.54 -13.32
C VAL A 73 0.98 -15.63 -13.64
N ASP A 74 1.75 -15.42 -14.71
CA ASP A 74 2.81 -16.33 -15.18
C ASP A 74 2.39 -17.82 -15.20
N GLY A 75 1.12 -18.08 -15.53
CA GLY A 75 0.55 -19.42 -15.64
C GLY A 75 0.13 -20.08 -14.32
N GLY A 76 0.07 -19.33 -13.21
CA GLY A 76 -0.38 -19.81 -11.91
C GLY A 76 0.64 -20.66 -11.16
N GLY A 77 1.87 -20.77 -11.69
CA GLY A 77 2.96 -21.50 -11.06
C GLY A 77 3.71 -20.67 -10.01
N PRO A 78 4.61 -21.33 -9.23
CA PRO A 78 5.48 -20.66 -8.27
C PRO A 78 6.24 -19.49 -8.91
N LEU A 79 6.43 -18.43 -8.12
CA LEU A 79 7.10 -17.20 -8.55
C LEU A 79 8.49 -17.11 -7.91
N GLU A 80 9.45 -16.59 -8.66
CA GLU A 80 10.79 -16.34 -8.13
C GLU A 80 10.73 -15.30 -6.98
N PRO A 81 11.35 -15.56 -5.81
CA PRO A 81 11.21 -14.68 -4.64
C PRO A 81 11.68 -13.23 -4.87
N GLN A 82 12.63 -13.03 -5.78
CA GLN A 82 13.17 -11.69 -6.07
C GLN A 82 12.43 -10.96 -7.20
N LEU A 83 11.37 -11.54 -7.76
CA LEU A 83 10.72 -10.98 -8.96
C LEU A 83 10.06 -9.64 -8.66
N ALA A 84 9.36 -9.52 -7.53
CA ALA A 84 8.74 -8.26 -7.12
C ALA A 84 9.80 -7.18 -6.84
N SER A 85 10.86 -7.50 -6.08
CA SER A 85 11.92 -6.54 -5.77
C SER A 85 12.71 -6.10 -7.01
N HIS A 86 12.92 -6.99 -7.97
CA HIS A 86 13.48 -6.66 -9.27
C HIS A 86 12.65 -5.59 -9.99
N TRP A 87 11.33 -5.80 -10.11
CA TRP A 87 10.47 -4.86 -10.84
C TRP A 87 10.29 -3.52 -10.11
N TYR A 88 10.24 -3.50 -8.78
CA TYR A 88 10.29 -2.25 -8.03
C TYR A 88 11.60 -1.50 -8.29
N ALA A 89 12.74 -2.18 -8.34
CA ALA A 89 14.02 -1.55 -8.63
C ALA A 89 14.09 -0.99 -10.07
N GLU A 90 13.54 -1.70 -11.06
CA GLU A 90 13.47 -1.19 -12.44
C GLU A 90 12.54 0.04 -12.55
N ALA A 91 11.38 0.00 -11.89
CA ALA A 91 10.47 1.14 -11.84
C ALA A 91 11.13 2.36 -11.19
N ALA A 92 11.82 2.16 -10.05
CA ALA A 92 12.54 3.21 -9.34
C ALA A 92 13.66 3.82 -10.19
N LYS A 93 14.47 3.00 -10.89
CA LYS A 93 15.51 3.48 -11.81
C LYS A 93 14.96 4.35 -12.94
N ARG A 94 13.69 4.15 -13.30
CA ARG A 94 12.98 4.92 -14.34
C ARG A 94 12.16 6.07 -13.77
N GLY A 95 12.34 6.41 -12.50
CA GLY A 95 11.72 7.57 -11.85
C GLY A 95 10.29 7.33 -11.37
N ASP A 96 9.86 6.08 -11.13
CA ASP A 96 8.65 5.83 -10.34
C ASP A 96 8.95 6.06 -8.86
N LEU A 97 8.44 7.16 -8.31
CA LEU A 97 8.71 7.58 -6.94
C LEU A 97 8.10 6.62 -5.92
N ALA A 98 6.87 6.15 -6.16
CA ALA A 98 6.23 5.13 -5.34
C ALA A 98 7.06 3.83 -5.27
N ALA A 99 7.63 3.40 -6.38
CA ALA A 99 8.52 2.25 -6.42
C ALA A 99 9.82 2.51 -5.66
N ARG A 100 10.39 3.71 -5.75
CA ARG A 100 11.59 4.09 -4.96
C ARG A 100 11.32 4.05 -3.46
N VAL A 101 10.15 4.53 -3.01
CA VAL A 101 9.70 4.39 -1.62
C VAL A 101 9.66 2.91 -1.22
N MET A 102 9.05 2.06 -2.04
CA MET A 102 8.97 0.61 -1.77
C MET A 102 10.33 -0.09 -1.77
N VAL A 103 11.25 0.27 -2.67
CA VAL A 103 12.62 -0.27 -2.65
C VAL A 103 13.25 0.05 -1.31
N ARG A 104 13.21 1.31 -0.88
CA ARG A 104 13.80 1.74 0.38
C ARG A 104 13.19 1.05 1.59
N ALA A 105 11.86 0.94 1.65
CA ALA A 105 11.18 0.26 2.76
C ALA A 105 11.55 -1.23 2.89
N ASN A 106 11.97 -1.86 1.79
CA ASN A 106 12.42 -3.25 1.78
C ASN A 106 13.94 -3.39 2.01
N GLU A 107 14.71 -2.30 2.06
CA GLU A 107 16.12 -2.35 2.41
C GLU A 107 16.26 -2.57 3.93
N LEU A 108 17.02 -3.60 4.33
CA LEU A 108 17.38 -3.84 5.74
C LEU A 108 18.50 -2.90 6.20
N LYS A 109 18.47 -1.63 5.80
CA LYS A 109 19.45 -0.62 6.20
C LYS A 109 18.95 0.13 7.44
N PRO A 110 19.85 0.62 8.30
CA PRO A 110 19.48 1.54 9.37
C PRO A 110 18.79 2.78 8.80
N TYR A 111 17.84 3.33 9.56
CA TYR A 111 17.18 4.59 9.22
C TYR A 111 18.20 5.72 9.04
N ASP A 112 18.10 6.42 7.91
CA ASP A 112 18.87 7.64 7.61
C ASP A 112 17.90 8.84 7.53
N PRO A 113 17.99 9.80 8.48
CA PRO A 113 17.10 10.94 8.52
C PRO A 113 17.25 11.89 7.34
N ALA A 114 18.49 12.13 6.85
CA ALA A 114 18.72 13.04 5.74
C ALA A 114 18.15 12.48 4.44
N GLU A 115 18.32 11.17 4.22
CA GLU A 115 17.68 10.50 3.10
C GLU A 115 16.14 10.53 3.24
N ASN A 116 15.60 10.45 4.46
CA ASN A 116 14.14 10.44 4.69
C ASN A 116 13.53 11.82 4.45
N GLU A 117 14.19 12.87 4.90
CA GLU A 117 13.83 14.26 4.63
C GLU A 117 13.84 14.54 3.12
N GLN A 118 14.90 14.11 2.42
CA GLN A 118 14.96 14.24 0.96
C GLN A 118 13.81 13.50 0.26
N LEU A 119 13.50 12.26 0.69
CA LEU A 119 12.40 11.50 0.11
C LEU A 119 11.04 12.18 0.35
N LEU A 120 10.84 12.73 1.55
CA LEU A 120 9.63 13.48 1.88
C LEU A 120 9.49 14.73 1.01
N GLU A 121 10.56 15.51 0.83
CA GLU A 121 10.55 16.68 -0.06
C GLU A 121 10.17 16.29 -1.49
N GLU A 122 10.75 15.21 -2.01
CA GLU A 122 10.43 14.69 -3.35
C GLU A 122 8.97 14.23 -3.46
N VAL A 123 8.42 13.56 -2.41
CA VAL A 123 7.03 13.13 -2.37
C VAL A 123 6.09 14.33 -2.38
N LEU A 124 6.35 15.33 -1.54
CA LEU A 124 5.56 16.56 -1.48
C LEU A 124 5.58 17.31 -2.82
N ALA A 125 6.74 17.39 -3.48
CA ALA A 125 6.91 18.07 -4.76
C ALA A 125 6.35 17.29 -5.97
N SER A 126 6.13 15.98 -5.83
CA SER A 126 5.76 15.13 -6.97
C SER A 126 4.33 15.34 -7.47
N GLY A 127 3.41 15.72 -6.58
CA GLY A 127 1.97 15.66 -6.84
C GLY A 127 1.46 14.25 -7.20
N ASP A 128 2.26 13.20 -6.98
CA ASP A 128 1.94 11.82 -7.36
C ASP A 128 1.15 11.14 -6.22
N PRO A 129 -0.16 10.88 -6.38
CA PRO A 129 -0.96 10.24 -5.35
C PRO A 129 -0.43 8.85 -4.96
N ALA A 130 0.20 8.10 -5.87
CA ALA A 130 0.79 6.81 -5.52
C ALA A 130 2.02 6.99 -4.61
N ALA A 131 2.87 7.99 -4.88
CA ALA A 131 4.04 8.26 -4.05
C ALA A 131 3.65 8.65 -2.63
N VAL A 132 2.64 9.52 -2.49
CA VAL A 132 2.07 9.95 -1.20
C VAL A 132 1.50 8.75 -0.44
N PHE A 133 0.78 7.86 -1.12
CA PHE A 133 0.19 6.66 -0.50
C PHE A 133 1.29 5.71 0.03
N TYR A 134 2.26 5.36 -0.83
CA TYR A 134 3.32 4.43 -0.48
C TYR A 134 4.25 4.99 0.58
N PHE A 135 4.48 6.30 0.59
CA PHE A 135 5.22 6.96 1.68
C PHE A 135 4.51 6.72 3.01
N GLY A 136 3.22 7.04 3.10
CA GLY A 136 2.41 6.77 4.29
C GLY A 136 2.41 5.31 4.74
N ALA A 137 2.21 4.39 3.80
CA ALA A 137 2.16 2.95 4.07
C ALA A 137 3.49 2.34 4.54
N THR A 138 4.61 3.02 4.29
CA THR A 138 5.95 2.58 4.70
C THR A 138 6.49 3.32 5.92
N LEU A 139 5.74 4.30 6.46
CA LEU A 139 6.06 4.89 7.75
C LEU A 139 6.02 3.82 8.83
N ARG A 140 7.18 3.53 9.40
CA ARG A 140 7.33 2.55 10.48
C ARG A 140 6.98 3.24 11.80
N VAL A 141 5.86 2.84 12.39
CA VAL A 141 5.33 3.40 13.65
C VAL A 141 6.32 3.26 14.83
N ASP A 142 7.27 2.34 14.71
CA ASP A 142 8.20 1.88 15.75
C ASP A 142 9.67 2.32 15.55
N GLU A 143 10.05 2.83 14.37
CA GLU A 143 11.37 3.42 14.14
C GLU A 143 11.26 4.93 14.24
N ALA A 144 11.58 5.45 15.42
CA ALA A 144 11.62 6.87 15.70
C ALA A 144 12.43 7.61 14.62
N VAL A 145 11.74 8.43 13.82
CA VAL A 145 12.35 9.62 13.23
C VAL A 145 12.99 10.36 14.39
N THR A 146 14.27 10.68 14.26
CA THR A 146 15.04 11.37 15.29
C THR A 146 14.27 12.59 15.78
N THR A 147 14.06 12.69 17.09
CA THR A 147 13.36 13.81 17.72
C THR A 147 14.07 15.13 17.41
N GLY A 148 13.37 16.10 16.80
CA GLY A 148 13.87 17.46 16.55
C GLY A 148 13.81 17.95 15.10
N GLU A 149 13.25 17.18 14.15
CA GLU A 149 13.14 17.56 12.74
C GLU A 149 11.86 18.33 12.42
N ALA A 150 11.92 19.24 11.45
CA ALA A 150 10.78 20.06 11.03
C ALA A 150 9.58 19.22 10.52
N THR A 151 9.86 17.99 10.08
CA THR A 151 8.90 17.06 9.47
C THR A 151 8.49 15.92 10.40
N GLU A 152 9.05 15.86 11.62
CA GLU A 152 8.77 14.84 12.64
C GLU A 152 7.27 14.77 12.95
N ALA A 153 6.60 15.92 13.08
CA ALA A 153 5.17 15.99 13.37
C ALA A 153 4.29 15.32 12.30
N MET A 154 4.76 15.28 11.04
CA MET A 154 4.03 14.70 9.90
C MET A 154 4.33 13.23 9.66
N THR A 155 5.47 12.73 10.16
CA THR A 155 5.97 11.37 9.88
C THR A 155 5.91 10.46 11.09
N THR A 156 5.61 10.99 12.27
CA THR A 156 5.54 10.23 13.53
C THR A 156 4.16 10.25 14.19
N GLY A 157 3.96 9.28 15.07
CA GLY A 157 2.76 9.16 15.89
C GLY A 157 1.66 8.29 15.26
N PRO A 158 0.61 7.98 16.03
CA PRO A 158 -0.39 6.96 15.67
C PRO A 158 -1.24 7.31 14.45
N LEU A 159 -1.23 8.57 14.00
CA LEU A 159 -2.00 9.04 12.84
C LEU A 159 -1.16 9.26 11.59
N ALA A 160 0.17 9.19 11.65
CA ALA A 160 1.02 9.56 10.53
C ALA A 160 0.69 8.75 9.26
N THR A 161 0.74 7.42 9.34
CA THR A 161 0.37 6.51 8.25
C THR A 161 -0.99 6.85 7.64
N TRP A 162 -2.00 7.04 8.50
CA TRP A 162 -3.37 7.33 8.05
C TRP A 162 -3.48 8.70 7.38
N SER A 163 -2.84 9.74 7.92
CA SER A 163 -2.87 11.09 7.33
C SER A 163 -2.33 11.10 5.90
N TRP A 164 -1.22 10.41 5.65
CA TRP A 164 -0.62 10.31 4.31
C TRP A 164 -1.47 9.49 3.35
N MET A 165 -1.94 8.32 3.79
CA MET A 165 -2.77 7.45 2.93
C MET A 165 -4.09 8.12 2.56
N VAL A 166 -4.78 8.77 3.52
CA VAL A 166 -6.02 9.51 3.25
C VAL A 166 -5.78 10.71 2.33
N ALA A 167 -4.68 11.45 2.52
CA ALA A 167 -4.31 12.54 1.60
C ALA A 167 -4.14 12.01 0.16
N ALA A 168 -3.45 10.89 -0.02
CA ALA A 168 -3.31 10.26 -1.32
C ALA A 168 -4.65 9.84 -1.96
N CYS A 169 -5.58 9.29 -1.15
CA CYS A 169 -6.92 8.98 -1.63
C CYS A 169 -7.64 10.23 -2.15
N ARG A 170 -7.55 11.34 -1.43
CA ARG A 170 -8.15 12.64 -1.83
C ARG A 170 -7.47 13.26 -3.05
N MET A 171 -6.21 12.91 -3.31
CA MET A 171 -5.48 13.23 -4.54
C MET A 171 -5.84 12.32 -5.73
N GLY A 172 -6.66 11.28 -5.53
CA GLY A 172 -7.11 10.38 -6.58
C GLY A 172 -6.38 9.02 -6.63
N HIS A 173 -5.64 8.65 -5.59
CA HIS A 173 -5.21 7.25 -5.44
C HIS A 173 -6.44 6.34 -5.30
N ASP A 174 -6.37 5.13 -5.86
CA ASP A 174 -7.46 4.16 -5.68
C ASP A 174 -7.46 3.63 -4.25
N CYS A 175 -8.40 4.13 -3.47
CA CYS A 175 -8.65 3.75 -2.08
C CYS A 175 -10.05 3.16 -1.89
N GLY A 176 -10.71 2.76 -2.98
CA GLY A 176 -12.04 2.18 -2.91
C GLY A 176 -12.07 0.86 -2.15
N PRO A 177 -13.28 0.33 -1.84
CA PRO A 177 -13.44 -0.93 -1.11
C PRO A 177 -12.72 -2.13 -1.76
N ALA A 178 -12.60 -2.13 -3.09
CA ALA A 178 -11.92 -3.17 -3.86
C ALA A 178 -10.47 -2.79 -4.23
N SER A 179 -9.95 -1.66 -3.74
CA SER A 179 -8.57 -1.25 -4.00
C SER A 179 -7.58 -2.27 -3.43
N ARG A 180 -6.38 -2.32 -4.02
CA ARG A 180 -5.30 -3.21 -3.57
C ARG A 180 -5.01 -3.06 -2.08
N GLY A 181 -4.97 -1.84 -1.57
CA GLY A 181 -4.70 -1.56 -0.16
C GLY A 181 -5.77 -2.14 0.77
N MET A 182 -7.05 -1.97 0.45
CA MET A 182 -8.15 -2.50 1.26
C MET A 182 -8.23 -4.03 1.21
N VAL A 183 -8.00 -4.61 0.03
CA VAL A 183 -7.93 -6.07 -0.14
C VAL A 183 -6.77 -6.67 0.65
N LEU A 184 -5.57 -6.09 0.57
CA LEU A 184 -4.42 -6.55 1.35
C LEU A 184 -4.65 -6.43 2.85
N ASN A 185 -5.22 -5.32 3.31
CA ASN A 185 -5.50 -5.15 4.74
C ASN A 185 -6.41 -6.27 5.28
N CYS A 186 -7.43 -6.66 4.52
CA CYS A 186 -8.28 -7.81 4.86
C CYS A 186 -7.50 -9.14 4.83
N LEU A 187 -6.81 -9.41 3.72
CA LEU A 187 -6.10 -10.68 3.50
C LEU A 187 -4.86 -10.85 4.38
N ASP A 188 -4.26 -9.78 4.90
CA ASP A 188 -3.01 -9.82 5.68
C ASP A 188 -3.24 -9.55 7.16
N THR A 189 -4.20 -8.70 7.54
CA THR A 189 -4.40 -8.29 8.96
C THR A 189 -5.78 -8.60 9.54
N LEU A 190 -6.66 -9.29 8.79
CA LEU A 190 -8.06 -9.59 9.15
C LEU A 190 -8.97 -8.35 9.24
N ARG A 191 -8.46 -7.20 8.80
CA ARG A 191 -9.17 -5.93 8.77
C ARG A 191 -9.95 -5.81 7.48
N CYS A 192 -11.09 -6.51 7.44
CA CYS A 192 -11.97 -6.58 6.30
C CYS A 192 -13.06 -5.52 6.41
N PHE A 193 -13.10 -4.61 5.43
CA PHE A 193 -14.04 -3.49 5.40
C PHE A 193 -14.70 -3.43 4.03
N GLY A 194 -16.01 -3.17 4.01
CA GLY A 194 -16.78 -3.00 2.76
C GLY A 194 -16.86 -1.54 2.31
N GLU A 195 -16.05 -0.66 2.89
CA GLU A 195 -16.03 0.79 2.65
C GLU A 195 -14.67 1.24 2.11
N ASP A 196 -14.59 2.45 1.57
CA ASP A 196 -13.31 3.04 1.14
C ASP A 196 -12.42 3.38 2.35
N MET A 197 -11.13 3.59 2.09
CA MET A 197 -10.14 3.80 3.15
C MET A 197 -10.41 5.03 4.02
N ASP A 198 -10.86 6.16 3.44
CA ASP A 198 -11.09 7.40 4.19
C ASP A 198 -12.27 7.21 5.16
N THR A 199 -13.37 6.67 4.64
CA THR A 199 -14.54 6.26 5.45
C THR A 199 -14.13 5.28 6.54
N HIS A 200 -13.31 4.29 6.22
CA HIS A 200 -12.86 3.28 7.17
C HIS A 200 -12.07 3.90 8.33
N VAL A 201 -11.05 4.71 8.03
CA VAL A 201 -10.20 5.36 9.04
C VAL A 201 -11.06 6.22 9.96
N LEU A 202 -11.92 7.08 9.38
CA LEU A 202 -12.74 8.02 10.14
C LEU A 202 -13.76 7.34 11.06
N THR A 203 -14.31 6.20 10.65
CA THR A 203 -15.40 5.53 11.35
C THR A 203 -14.96 4.43 12.30
N ARG A 204 -13.84 3.74 12.03
CA ARG A 204 -13.44 2.53 12.77
C ARG A 204 -12.08 2.62 13.46
N GLU A 205 -11.13 3.34 12.88
CA GLU A 205 -9.79 3.45 13.46
C GLU A 205 -9.69 4.58 14.48
N LEU A 206 -10.52 5.63 14.32
CA LEU A 206 -10.50 6.81 15.18
C LEU A 206 -11.74 6.86 16.08
N PRO A 207 -11.66 6.41 17.35
CA PRO A 207 -12.84 6.32 18.22
C PRO A 207 -13.38 7.70 18.65
N THR A 208 -12.54 8.73 18.74
CA THR A 208 -12.93 10.04 19.27
C THR A 208 -13.03 11.12 18.19
N ASP A 209 -13.89 12.12 18.42
CA ASP A 209 -13.97 13.30 17.55
C ASP A 209 -12.69 14.14 17.57
N ALA A 210 -11.91 14.05 18.65
CA ALA A 210 -10.62 14.73 18.74
C ALA A 210 -9.61 14.11 17.76
N GLU A 211 -9.52 12.78 17.70
CA GLU A 211 -8.66 12.07 16.74
C GLU A 211 -9.09 12.32 15.30
N ARG A 212 -10.40 12.29 15.02
CA ARG A 212 -10.93 12.63 13.68
C ARG A 212 -10.54 14.04 13.25
N ARG A 213 -10.71 15.05 14.12
CA ARG A 213 -10.30 16.44 13.82
C ARG A 213 -8.80 16.57 13.61
N GLU A 214 -8.00 15.85 14.38
CA GLU A 214 -6.55 15.86 14.25
C GLU A 214 -6.08 15.20 12.95
N LEU A 215 -6.71 14.09 12.53
CA LEU A 215 -6.48 13.50 11.22
C LEU A 215 -6.79 14.51 10.11
N GLU A 216 -7.98 15.13 10.14
CA GLU A 216 -8.40 16.11 9.13
C GLU A 216 -7.45 17.31 9.05
N ARG A 217 -6.97 17.81 10.20
CA ARG A 217 -5.97 18.88 10.25
C ARG A 217 -4.69 18.45 9.53
N ARG A 218 -4.14 17.27 9.85
CA ARG A 218 -2.91 16.75 9.24
C ARG A 218 -3.06 16.47 7.75
N VAL A 219 -4.18 15.90 7.32
CA VAL A 219 -4.48 15.67 5.90
C VAL A 219 -4.52 17.00 5.15
N SER A 220 -5.17 18.02 5.73
CA SER A 220 -5.22 19.36 5.12
C SER A 220 -3.83 19.97 4.99
N GLU A 221 -2.99 19.86 6.02
CA GLU A 221 -1.60 20.34 5.99
C GLU A 221 -0.76 19.64 4.91
N ILE A 222 -0.88 18.31 4.77
CA ILE A 222 -0.21 17.56 3.70
C ILE A 222 -0.66 18.05 2.32
N LEU A 223 -1.97 18.21 2.11
CA LEU A 223 -2.53 18.65 0.84
C LEU A 223 -2.14 20.09 0.50
N GLU A 224 -2.07 20.98 1.49
CA GLU A 224 -1.59 22.36 1.31
C GLU A 224 -0.11 22.40 0.92
N LEU A 225 0.73 21.57 1.54
CA LEU A 225 2.15 21.46 1.21
C LEU A 225 2.39 20.93 -0.21
N ILE A 226 1.51 20.08 -0.72
CA ILE A 226 1.56 19.56 -2.09
C ILE A 226 1.02 20.58 -3.09
N GLY A 227 -0.09 21.25 -2.78
CA GLY A 227 -0.76 22.19 -3.68
C GLY A 227 -0.18 23.61 -3.69
N GLY A 228 0.65 23.97 -2.72
CA GLY A 228 1.25 25.30 -2.55
C GLY A 228 2.62 25.49 -3.23
N GLN A 229 3.07 24.54 -4.04
CA GLN A 229 4.34 24.58 -4.78
C GLN A 229 4.20 25.09 -6.22
#